data_AF-A0A9Q0EZN8-F1
#
_entry.id   AF-A0A9Q0EZN8-F1
#
_cell.length_a   1.000
_cell.length_b   1.000
_cell.length_c   1.000
_cell.angle_alpha   90.00
_cell.angle_beta   90.00
_cell.angle_gamma   90.00
#
_symmetry.space_group_name_H-M   'P 1'
#
loop_
_entity.id
_entity.type
_entity.pdbx_description
1 polymer ?
#
loop_
_entity_poly.entity_id
_entity_poly.type
_entity_poly.pdbx_seq_one_letter_code
_entity_poly.pdbx_strand_id
1 'polypeptide(L)'
;MTKETRKALIAWEPISSRLITASFRTNNRRVKAHIIQCYAPTNYAVDDVKARFYDSLNHLLGRVGARDFIILMGDFNAKIGGRNEGYEEVMGKHGVGKINENVTRPCYRKPNR
;
A
#
# COMPACT_ATOMS: atom_id res chain seq x y z
N MET A 1 2.47 -23.13 5.08
CA MET A 1 3.07 -22.67 3.81
C MET A 1 3.41 -23.89 2.96
N THR A 2 2.87 -24.01 1.75
CA THR A 2 3.17 -25.15 0.87
C THR A 2 4.55 -24.97 0.22
N LYS A 3 5.17 -26.06 -0.25
CA LYS A 3 6.50 -26.03 -0.90
C LYS A 3 6.49 -25.14 -2.15
N GLU A 4 5.33 -25.02 -2.77
CA GLU A 4 5.04 -24.26 -3.99
C GLU A 4 5.02 -22.75 -3.70
N THR A 5 4.40 -22.32 -2.59
CA THR A 5 4.38 -20.89 -2.20
C THR A 5 5.78 -20.35 -1.92
N ARG A 6 6.67 -21.18 -1.34
CA ARG A 6 8.06 -20.77 -1.05
C ARG A 6 8.87 -20.54 -2.33
N LYS A 7 8.56 -21.23 -3.44
CA LYS A 7 9.21 -21.05 -4.75
C LYS A 7 8.74 -19.80 -5.49
N ALA A 8 7.57 -19.26 -5.12
CA ALA A 8 7.03 -18.06 -5.75
C ALA A 8 7.65 -16.78 -5.21
N LEU A 9 8.11 -16.75 -3.95
CA LEU A 9 8.79 -15.58 -3.38
C LEU A 9 10.11 -15.31 -4.12
N ILE A 10 10.24 -14.11 -4.69
CA ILE A 10 11.45 -13.66 -5.39
C ILE A 10 12.38 -12.96 -4.40
N ALA A 11 11.85 -11.99 -3.67
CA ALA A 11 12.59 -11.19 -2.71
C ALA A 11 11.61 -10.53 -1.73
N TRP A 12 12.11 -10.16 -0.57
CA TRP A 12 11.41 -9.25 0.35
C TRP A 12 12.43 -8.28 0.95
N GLU A 13 11.99 -7.07 1.26
CA GLU A 13 12.85 -5.99 1.75
C GLU A 13 12.13 -5.19 2.84
N PRO A 14 12.68 -5.09 4.07
CA PRO A 14 12.18 -4.18 5.09
C PRO A 14 12.68 -2.77 4.80
N ILE A 15 11.78 -1.87 4.42
CA ILE A 15 12.11 -0.50 3.99
C ILE A 15 12.20 0.43 5.19
N SER A 16 11.32 0.23 6.17
CA SER A 16 11.36 0.92 7.46
C SER A 16 10.59 0.09 8.50
N SER A 17 10.55 0.56 9.74
CA SER A 17 9.69 -0.03 10.78
C SER A 17 8.20 -0.06 10.42
N ARG A 18 7.80 0.68 9.37
CA ARG A 18 6.41 0.86 8.93
C ARG A 18 6.13 0.35 7.51
N LEU A 19 7.15 -0.11 6.79
CA LEU A 19 7.02 -0.52 5.39
C LEU A 19 7.87 -1.76 5.12
N ILE A 20 7.24 -2.79 4.57
CA ILE A 20 7.90 -3.97 4.04
C ILE A 20 7.31 -4.30 2.68
N THR A 21 8.16 -4.70 1.75
CA THR A 21 7.73 -5.15 0.42
C THR A 21 8.16 -6.60 0.20
N ALA A 22 7.36 -7.34 -0.55
CA ALA A 22 7.66 -8.68 -0.99
C ALA A 22 7.22 -8.87 -2.44
N SER A 23 8.12 -9.35 -3.28
CA SER A 23 7.85 -9.64 -4.69
C SER A 23 7.67 -11.13 -4.90
N PHE A 24 6.65 -11.49 -5.67
CA PHE A 24 6.28 -12.86 -5.99
C PHE A 24 6.23 -13.06 -7.49
N ARG A 25 6.61 -14.26 -7.91
CA ARG A 25 6.46 -14.76 -9.27
C ARG A 25 5.01 -15.17 -9.47
N THR A 26 4.41 -14.68 -10.55
CA THR A 26 3.08 -15.11 -10.96
C THR A 26 3.18 -16.27 -11.96
N ASN A 27 2.04 -16.85 -12.34
CA ASN A 27 1.97 -17.87 -13.40
C ASN A 27 2.47 -17.32 -14.74
N ASN A 28 2.35 -16.01 -14.97
CA ASN A 28 2.98 -15.35 -16.11
C ASN A 28 4.40 -14.92 -15.74
N ARG A 29 5.42 -15.57 -16.31
CA ARG A 29 6.84 -15.27 -16.01
C ARG A 29 7.26 -13.83 -16.32
N ARG A 30 6.50 -13.10 -17.13
CA ARG A 30 6.75 -11.68 -17.47
C ARG A 30 6.12 -10.70 -16.48
N VAL A 31 5.29 -11.17 -15.55
CA VAL A 31 4.53 -10.35 -14.60
C VAL A 31 4.85 -10.80 -13.18
N LYS A 32 5.18 -9.84 -12.33
CA LYS A 32 5.38 -10.06 -10.89
C LYS A 32 4.22 -9.44 -10.12
N ALA A 33 4.00 -9.98 -8.93
CA ALA A 33 3.11 -9.37 -7.94
C ALA A 33 3.98 -8.81 -6.81
N HIS A 34 3.74 -7.57 -6.42
CA HIS A 34 4.41 -6.91 -5.31
C HIS A 34 3.40 -6.67 -4.20
N ILE A 35 3.66 -7.24 -3.03
CA ILE A 35 2.86 -6.99 -1.83
C ILE A 35 3.63 -5.98 -1.00
N ILE A 36 3.02 -4.82 -0.75
CA ILE A 36 3.55 -3.79 0.13
C ILE A 36 2.65 -3.78 1.36
N GLN A 37 3.22 -4.18 2.49
CA GLN A 37 2.55 -4.07 3.77
C GLN A 37 3.00 -2.77 4.45
N CYS A 38 2.03 -1.95 4.82
CA CYS A 38 2.28 -0.67 5.48
C CYS A 38 1.59 -0.55 6.83
N TYR A 39 2.25 0.16 7.74
CA TYR A 39 1.69 0.65 8.99
C TYR A 39 1.79 2.17 9.00
N ALA A 40 0.73 2.86 8.58
CA ALA A 40 0.78 4.30 8.40
C ALA A 40 0.97 5.04 9.74
N PRO A 41 1.63 6.21 9.74
CA PRO A 41 1.72 7.04 10.93
C PRO A 41 0.33 7.44 11.45
N THR A 42 0.21 7.61 12.77
CA THR A 42 -1.01 8.13 13.38
C THR A 42 -1.21 9.61 12.99
N ASN A 43 -2.45 10.10 13.09
CA ASN A 43 -2.74 11.52 12.83
C ASN A 43 -1.91 12.48 13.70
N TYR A 44 -1.55 12.06 14.92
CA TYR A 44 -0.77 12.84 15.87
C TYR A 44 0.74 12.74 15.64
N ALA A 45 1.19 11.94 14.68
CA ALA A 45 2.59 11.90 14.29
C ALA A 45 3.01 13.28 13.74
N VAL A 46 4.23 13.68 14.07
CA VAL A 46 4.83 14.90 13.52
C VAL A 46 4.91 14.83 11.99
N ASP A 47 4.77 15.97 11.32
CA ASP A 47 4.63 16.01 9.86
C ASP A 47 5.85 15.45 9.12
N ASP A 48 7.06 15.61 9.67
CA ASP A 48 8.28 15.00 9.14
C ASP A 48 8.21 13.46 9.08
N VAL A 49 7.57 12.84 10.08
CA VAL A 49 7.39 11.38 10.11
C VAL A 49 6.37 10.95 9.05
N LYS A 50 5.30 11.73 8.85
CA LYS A 50 4.33 11.50 7.78
C LYS A 50 4.97 11.67 6.41
N ALA A 51 5.70 12.76 6.18
CA ALA A 51 6.38 13.05 4.92
C ALA A 51 7.35 11.93 4.54
N ARG A 52 8.27 11.56 5.45
CA ARG A 52 9.23 10.46 5.21
C ARG A 52 8.54 9.13 4.89
N PHE A 53 7.42 8.84 5.55
CA PHE A 53 6.64 7.63 5.27
C PHE A 53 6.04 7.67 3.86
N TYR A 54 5.37 8.75 3.47
CA TYR A 54 4.76 8.88 2.15
C TYR A 54 5.81 8.95 1.02
N ASP A 55 6.95 9.58 1.25
CA ASP A 55 8.07 9.60 0.30
C ASP A 55 8.62 8.18 0.07
N SER A 56 8.81 7.42 1.15
CA SER A 56 9.26 6.02 1.06
C SER A 56 8.25 5.15 0.33
N LEU A 57 6.96 5.32 0.62
CA LEU A 57 5.89 4.58 -0.06
C LEU A 57 5.84 4.93 -1.56
N ASN A 58 5.91 6.21 -1.91
CA ASN A 58 5.94 6.66 -3.30
C ASN A 58 7.15 6.11 -4.06
N HIS A 59 8.31 6.09 -3.41
CA HIS A 59 9.51 5.51 -3.99
C HIS A 59 9.32 4.01 -4.29
N LEU A 60 8.69 3.25 -3.39
CA LEU A 60 8.37 1.83 -3.62
C LEU A 60 7.39 1.62 -4.77
N LEU A 61 6.32 2.40 -4.82
CA LEU A 61 5.35 2.34 -5.92
C LEU A 61 5.99 2.72 -7.27
N GLY A 62 6.98 3.62 -7.25
CA GLY A 62 7.76 4.02 -8.42
C GLY A 62 8.72 2.94 -8.93
N ARG A 63 9.23 2.07 -8.04
CA ARG A 63 10.12 0.94 -8.40
C ARG A 63 9.39 -0.19 -9.14
N VAL A 64 8.06 -0.29 -9.01
CA VAL A 64 7.28 -1.37 -9.61
C VAL A 64 7.04 -1.11 -11.09
N GLY A 65 7.30 -2.12 -11.92
CA GLY A 65 7.11 -2.06 -13.37
C GLY A 65 5.64 -1.88 -13.75
N ALA A 66 5.37 -1.19 -14.85
CA ALA A 66 4.01 -0.85 -15.28
C ALA A 66 3.10 -2.07 -15.57
N ARG A 67 3.68 -3.26 -15.81
CA ARG A 67 2.95 -4.51 -16.08
C ARG A 67 2.76 -5.37 -14.83
N ASP A 68 3.41 -5.03 -13.73
CA ASP A 68 3.36 -5.77 -12.49
C ASP A 68 2.16 -5.34 -11.64
N PHE A 69 1.63 -6.26 -10.85
CA PHE A 69 0.55 -5.97 -9.91
C PHE A 69 1.10 -5.49 -8.57
N ILE A 70 0.45 -4.48 -7.98
CA ILE A 70 0.75 -4.02 -6.62
C ILE A 70 -0.46 -4.32 -5.75
N ILE A 71 -0.21 -5.00 -4.64
CA ILE A 71 -1.16 -5.17 -3.55
C ILE A 71 -0.62 -4.34 -2.39
N LEU A 72 -1.21 -3.17 -2.18
CA LEU A 72 -0.92 -2.35 -1.02
C LEU A 72 -1.90 -2.71 0.09
N MET A 73 -1.39 -3.12 1.25
CA MET A 73 -2.22 -3.58 2.36
C MET A 73 -1.63 -3.18 3.71
N GLY A 74 -2.47 -3.22 4.75
CA GLY A 74 -2.06 -3.02 6.12
C GLY A 74 -2.90 -2.00 6.88
N ASP A 75 -2.35 -1.49 7.97
CA ASP A 75 -3.04 -0.56 8.84
C ASP A 75 -2.71 0.87 8.42
N PHE A 76 -3.68 1.53 7.81
CA PHE A 76 -3.53 2.92 7.38
C PHE A 76 -3.81 3.94 8.50
N ASN A 77 -4.16 3.48 9.71
CA ASN A 77 -4.55 4.36 10.82
C ASN A 77 -5.56 5.45 10.40
N ALA A 78 -6.41 5.11 9.42
CA ALA A 78 -7.38 5.99 8.80
C ALA A 78 -8.69 5.91 9.59
N LYS A 79 -9.23 7.06 10.01
CA LYS A 79 -10.59 7.15 10.54
C LYS A 79 -11.51 7.27 9.33
N ILE A 80 -12.08 6.15 8.92
CA ILE A 80 -13.08 6.12 7.85
C ILE A 80 -14.35 6.71 8.44
N GLY A 81 -14.64 7.95 8.08
CA GLY A 81 -15.93 8.54 8.38
C GLY A 81 -17.01 8.05 7.43
N GLY A 82 -18.27 8.10 7.84
CA GLY A 82 -19.40 7.43 7.15
C GLY A 82 -19.74 7.91 5.72
N ARG A 83 -18.88 8.69 5.06
CA ARG A 83 -19.05 9.13 3.68
C ARG A 83 -18.05 8.42 2.76
N ASN A 84 -18.49 7.34 2.14
CA ASN A 84 -17.70 6.48 1.24
C ASN A 84 -17.97 6.75 -0.26
N GLU A 85 -18.61 7.86 -0.61
CA GLU A 85 -18.97 8.18 -2.00
C GLU A 85 -17.69 8.33 -2.86
N GLY A 86 -17.47 7.40 -3.79
CA GLY A 86 -16.35 7.41 -4.75
C GLY A 86 -15.12 6.58 -4.39
N TYR A 87 -15.11 5.88 -3.24
CA TYR A 87 -13.96 5.08 -2.78
C TYR A 87 -14.34 3.63 -2.38
N GLU A 88 -15.51 3.18 -2.84
CA GLU A 88 -16.14 1.90 -2.48
C GLU A 88 -15.33 0.66 -2.91
N GLU A 89 -14.50 0.79 -3.95
CA GLU A 89 -13.65 -0.29 -4.44
C GLU A 89 -12.40 -0.54 -3.57
N VAL A 90 -11.98 0.45 -2.79
CA VAL A 90 -10.73 0.43 -2.01
C VAL A 90 -11.00 0.41 -0.51
N MET A 91 -12.15 0.93 -0.05
CA MET A 91 -12.51 0.99 1.36
C MET A 91 -13.80 0.21 1.66
N GLY A 92 -13.75 -0.63 2.69
CA GLY A 92 -14.92 -1.37 3.18
C GLY A 92 -16.02 -0.45 3.71
N LYS A 93 -17.27 -0.84 3.47
CA LYS A 93 -18.53 -0.12 3.74
C LYS A 93 -18.86 0.20 5.23
N HIS A 94 -17.92 0.02 6.16
CA HIS A 94 -18.18 0.05 7.61
C HIS A 94 -17.29 1.04 8.37
N GLY A 95 -17.23 2.30 7.91
CA GLY A 95 -16.54 3.38 8.61
C GLY A 95 -17.48 4.18 9.52
N VAL A 96 -17.11 4.33 10.80
CA VAL A 96 -17.82 5.19 11.77
C VAL A 96 -16.95 6.40 12.10
N GLY A 97 -17.43 7.62 11.85
CA GLY A 97 -16.77 8.88 12.26
C GLY A 97 -16.72 9.97 11.19
N LYS A 98 -15.79 10.92 11.35
CA LYS A 98 -15.44 11.99 10.38
C LYS A 98 -14.15 11.57 9.65
N ILE A 99 -14.14 11.67 8.31
CA ILE A 99 -12.98 11.29 7.47
C ILE A 99 -11.75 12.09 7.88
N ASN A 100 -10.61 11.43 8.09
CA ASN A 100 -9.34 12.10 8.37
C ASN A 100 -8.44 12.17 7.12
N GLU A 101 -7.46 13.08 7.13
CA GLU A 101 -6.56 13.33 5.99
C GLU A 101 -5.75 12.10 5.54
N ASN A 102 -5.56 11.12 6.42
CA ASN A 102 -4.94 9.84 6.09
C ASN A 102 -5.76 9.02 5.07
N VAL A 103 -7.05 9.30 4.92
CA VAL A 103 -7.94 8.71 3.90
C VAL A 103 -7.72 9.31 2.51
N THR A 104 -7.25 10.56 2.41
CA THR A 104 -7.17 11.30 1.14
C THR A 104 -5.86 11.09 0.39
N ARG A 105 -4.81 10.63 1.08
CA ARG A 105 -3.45 10.42 0.52
C ARG A 105 -3.13 9.04 -0.10
N PRO A 106 -3.90 7.95 0.08
CA PRO A 106 -3.65 6.70 -0.66
C PRO A 106 -3.95 6.81 -2.16
N CYS A 107 -4.66 7.86 -2.59
CA CYS A 107 -5.18 8.00 -3.94
C CYS A 107 -4.15 8.60 -4.91
N TYR A 108 -3.04 7.92 -5.15
CA TYR A 108 -2.23 8.19 -6.34
C TYR A 108 -2.88 7.57 -7.58
N ARG A 109 -3.65 8.37 -8.32
CA ARG A 109 -3.99 8.06 -9.72
C ARG A 109 -2.75 8.39 -10.56
N LYS A 110 -2.07 7.39 -11.13
CA LYS A 110 -1.01 7.67 -12.11
C LYS A 110 -1.63 8.49 -13.26
N PRO A 111 -1.06 9.64 -13.64
CA PRO A 111 -1.45 10.29 -14.88
C PRO A 111 -1.10 9.35 -16.03
N ASN A 112 -2.05 9.14 -16.94
CA ASN A 112 -1.80 8.46 -18.20
C ASN A 112 -0.67 9.22 -18.93
N ARG A 113 0.42 8.53 -19.23
CA ARG A 113 1.32 8.90 -20.33
C ARG A 113 0.89 8.13 -21.56
#